data_AF-A0A964AVN1-F1
#
_entry.id   AF-A0A964AVN1-F1
#
_cell.length_a   1.000
_cell.length_b   1.000
_cell.length_c   1.000
_cell.angle_alpha   90.00
_cell.angle_beta   90.00
_cell.angle_gamma   90.00
#
_symmetry.space_group_name_H-M   'P 1'
#
loop_
_entity.id
_entity.type
_entity.pdbx_description
1 polymer ?
#
loop_
_entity_poly.entity_id
_entity_poly.type
_entity_poly.pdbx_seq_one_letter_code
_entity_poly.pdbx_strand_id
1 'polypeptide(L)' 'MHPPHDELILHRGELSVHRCGCGVVHVELGCVTLRLEEDAFAAMVSHLSEAAGLLAARRWMEDPAEAVRAFGLGGRAPEG' A
#
# COMPACT_ATOMS: atom_id res chain seq x y z
N MET A 1 7.22 28.54 1.90
CA MET A 1 8.45 27.96 2.48
C MET A 1 8.36 26.46 2.25
N HIS A 2 9.23 25.90 1.41
CA HIS A 2 9.36 24.45 1.23
C HIS A 2 10.11 23.90 2.45
N PRO A 3 9.60 22.91 3.20
CA PRO A 3 10.38 22.30 4.26
C PRO A 3 11.55 21.53 3.63
N PRO A 4 12.72 21.51 4.29
CA PRO A 4 13.89 20.80 3.81
C PRO A 4 13.64 19.30 3.99
N HIS A 5 13.78 18.52 2.91
CA HIS A 5 13.67 17.06 2.88
C HIS A 5 12.23 16.52 2.98
N ASP A 6 11.48 16.62 1.89
CA ASP A 6 10.32 15.74 1.65
C ASP A 6 10.80 14.59 0.75
N GLU A 7 10.80 13.35 1.26
CA GLU A 7 11.11 12.16 0.48
C GLU A 7 9.82 11.52 -0.03
N LEU A 8 9.60 11.49 -1.35
CA LEU A 8 8.48 10.79 -1.95
C LEU A 8 8.65 9.27 -1.81
N ILE A 9 7.77 8.63 -1.05
CA ILE A 9 7.73 7.17 -0.86
C ILE A 9 6.99 6.48 -1.99
N LEU A 10 5.81 7.01 -2.35
CA LEU A 10 4.89 6.38 -3.30
C LEU A 10 4.12 7.47 -4.04
N HIS A 11 3.97 7.30 -5.35
CA HIS A 11 3.04 8.09 -6.15
C HIS A 11 2.24 7.18 -7.09
N ARG A 12 0.91 7.28 -7.04
CA ARG A 12 0.01 6.51 -7.90
C ARG A 12 -1.30 7.28 -8.16
N GLY A 13 -1.40 7.89 -9.34
CA GLY A 13 -2.58 8.69 -9.70
C GLY A 13 -2.70 9.91 -8.78
N GLU A 14 -3.84 10.07 -8.12
CA GLU A 14 -4.09 11.17 -7.18
C GLU A 14 -3.52 10.92 -5.76
N LEU A 15 -2.88 9.77 -5.54
CA LEU A 15 -2.26 9.40 -4.26
C LEU A 15 -0.76 9.72 -4.30
N SER A 16 -0.28 10.49 -3.32
CA SER A 16 1.13 10.67 -3.02
C SER A 16 1.40 10.44 -1.53
N VAL A 17 2.52 9.78 -1.22
CA VAL A 17 2.98 9.55 0.15
C VAL A 17 4.38 10.10 0.28
N HIS A 18 4.61 10.99 1.24
CA HIS A 18 5.89 11.62 1.49
C HIS A 18 6.32 11.47 2.95
N ARG A 19 7.61 11.29 3.19
CA ARG A 19 8.21 11.51 4.51
C ARG A 19 8.68 12.94 4.61
N CYS A 20 8.03 13.70 5.48
CA CYS A 20 8.38 15.08 5.68
C CYS A 20 9.47 15.19 6.76
N GLY A 21 10.42 16.11 6.57
CA GLY A 21 11.42 16.47 7.58
C GLY A 21 10.85 16.97 8.93
N CYS A 22 9.53 17.12 9.04
CA CYS A 22 8.84 17.34 10.32
C CYS A 22 8.61 16.07 11.16
N GLY A 23 9.03 14.88 10.68
CA GLY A 23 8.87 13.61 11.38
C GLY A 23 7.49 12.96 11.20
N VAL A 24 6.73 13.42 10.21
CA VAL A 24 5.36 12.96 9.91
C VAL A 24 5.32 12.45 8.47
N VAL A 25 4.56 11.39 8.23
CA VAL A 25 4.22 10.90 6.90
C VAL A 25 2.98 11.65 6.40
N HIS A 26 3.11 12.30 5.25
CA HIS A 26 2.00 12.97 4.58
C HIS A 26 1.44 12.06 3.50
N VAL A 27 0.14 11.75 3.59
CA VAL A 27 -0.59 11.00 2.55
C VAL A 27 -1.56 11.97 1.89
N GLU A 28 -1.28 12.36 0.66
CA GLU A 28 -2.12 13.25 -0.13
C GLU A 28 -3.00 12.42 -1.06
N LEU A 29 -4.30 12.72 -1.05
CA LEU A 29 -5.30 12.09 -1.90
C LEU A 29 -6.19 13.20 -2.49
N GLY A 30 -5.90 13.60 -3.72
CA GLY A 30 -6.57 14.74 -4.35
C GLY A 30 -6.37 16.03 -3.55
N CYS A 31 -7.45 16.58 -2.99
CA CYS A 31 -7.41 17.80 -2.18
C CYS A 31 -7.24 17.57 -0.67
N VAL A 32 -7.12 16.32 -0.23
CA VAL A 32 -7.01 15.95 1.18
C VAL A 32 -5.59 15.53 1.51
N THR A 33 -5.02 16.06 2.59
CA THR A 33 -3.74 15.61 3.14
C THR A 33 -3.95 15.02 4.53
N LEU A 34 -3.66 13.74 4.69
CA LEU A 34 -3.59 13.09 5.98
C LEU A 34 -2.17 13.22 6.54
N ARG A 35 -2.08 13.46 7.84
CA ARG A 35 -0.82 13.59 8.58
C ARG A 35 -0.75 12.45 9.58
N LEU A 36 0.21 11.57 9.40
CA LEU A 36 0.36 10.37 10.22
C LEU A 36 1.74 10.36 10.86
N GLU A 37 1.80 10.15 12.17
CA GLU A 37 3.06 9.79 12.81
C GLU A 37 3.62 8.51 12.19
N GLU A 38 4.93 8.36 12.17
CA GLU A 38 5.60 7.24 11.50
C GLU A 38 5.10 5.88 12.03
N ASP A 39 4.93 5.76 13.35
CA ASP A 39 4.41 4.55 13.99
C ASP A 39 2.97 4.24 13.58
N ALA A 40 2.13 5.28 13.48
CA ALA A 40 0.74 5.14 13.04
C ALA A 40 0.66 4.73 11.56
N PHE A 41 1.52 5.31 10.71
CA PHE A 41 1.64 4.93 9.30
C PHE A 41 2.12 3.47 9.18
N ALA A 42 3.13 3.07 9.93
CA ALA A 42 3.65 1.71 9.93
C ALA A 42 2.58 0.69 10.37
N ALA A 43 1.84 0.98 11.45
CA ALA A 43 0.74 0.13 11.91
C ALA A 43 -0.36 0.01 10.85
N MET A 44 -0.75 1.12 10.21
CA MET A 44 -1.74 1.12 9.12
C MET A 44 -1.29 0.26 7.94
N VAL A 45 -0.04 0.42 7.48
CA VAL A 45 0.51 -0.38 6.36
C VAL A 45 0.56 -1.86 6.73
N SER A 46 0.92 -2.19 7.98
CA SER A 46 0.95 -3.57 8.47
C SER A 46 -0.44 -4.22 8.40
N HIS A 47 -1.46 -3.56 8.93
CA HIS A 47 -2.84 -4.06 8.90
C HIS A 47 -3.38 -4.19 7.47
N LEU A 48 -3.10 -3.21 6.60
CA LEU A 48 -3.52 -3.28 5.20
C LEU A 48 -2.84 -4.44 4.47
N SER A 49 -1.55 -4.68 4.75
CA SER A 49 -0.79 -5.79 4.15
C SER A 49 -1.32 -7.15 4.60
N GLU A 50 -1.65 -7.30 5.88
CA GLU A 50 -2.27 -8.51 6.43
C GLU A 50 -3.65 -8.77 5.79
N ALA A 51 -4.51 -7.75 5.74
CA ALA A 51 -5.83 -7.86 5.13
C ALA A 51 -5.73 -8.19 3.62
N ALA A 52 -4.80 -7.56 2.90
CA ALA A 52 -4.54 -7.88 1.49
C ALA A 52 -4.07 -9.33 1.31
N GLY A 53 -3.19 -9.83 2.19
CA GLY A 53 -2.74 -11.22 2.18
C GLY A 53 -3.87 -12.22 2.41
N LEU A 54 -4.74 -11.95 3.39
CA LEU A 54 -5.92 -12.78 3.67
C LEU A 54 -6.90 -12.81 2.48
N LEU A 55 -7.13 -11.65 1.85
CA LEU A 55 -7.97 -11.57 0.64
C LEU A 55 -7.36 -12.35 -0.53
N ALA A 56 -6.04 -12.25 -0.73
CA ALA A 56 -5.35 -12.99 -1.77
C ALA A 56 -5.40 -14.50 -1.51
N ALA A 57 -5.18 -14.94 -0.27
CA ALA A 57 -5.26 -16.35 0.12
C ALA A 57 -6.68 -16.91 -0.06
N ARG A 58 -7.71 -16.15 0.33
CA ARG A 58 -9.10 -16.53 0.11
C ARG A 58 -9.41 -16.71 -1.37
N ARG A 59 -9.03 -15.73 -2.20
CA ARG A 59 -9.28 -15.79 -3.63
C ARG A 59 -8.51 -16.92 -4.31
N TRP A 60 -7.31 -17.24 -3.84
CA TRP A 60 -6.56 -18.41 -4.29
C TRP A 60 -7.31 -19.72 -4.01
N MET A 61 -7.96 -19.85 -2.85
CA MET A 61 -8.76 -21.03 -2.52
C MET A 61 -10.06 -21.11 -3.34
N GLU A 62 -10.63 -19.97 -3.73
CA GLU A 62 -11.87 -19.89 -4.52
C GLU A 62 -11.62 -20.10 -6.03
N ASP A 63 -10.64 -19.38 -6.60
CA ASP A 63 -10.23 -19.46 -8.01
C ASP A 63 -8.73 -19.10 -8.15
N PRO A 64 -7.83 -20.11 -8.20
CA PRO A 64 -6.40 -19.90 -8.34
C PRO A 64 -6.02 -19.14 -9.63
N ALA A 65 -6.74 -19.34 -10.73
CA ALA A 65 -6.43 -18.71 -12.01
C ALA A 65 -6.76 -17.21 -11.98
N GLU A 66 -7.85 -16.84 -11.32
CA GLU A 66 -8.21 -15.44 -11.07
C GLU A 66 -7.25 -14.77 -10.07
N ALA A 67 -6.85 -15.48 -9.01
CA ALA A 67 -5.89 -14.96 -8.02
C ALA A 67 -4.53 -14.61 -8.64
N VAL A 68 -4.01 -15.46 -9.53
CA VAL A 68 -2.77 -15.17 -10.31
C VAL A 68 -2.92 -13.89 -11.12
N ARG A 69 -4.06 -13.69 -11.80
CA ARG A 69 -4.32 -12.50 -12.62
C ARG A 69 -4.49 -11.22 -11.79
N ALA A 70 -5.19 -11.30 -10.65
CA ALA A 70 -5.52 -10.15 -9.83
C ALA A 70 -4.31 -9.63 -9.03
N PHE A 71 -3.43 -10.52 -8.59
CA PHE A 71 -2.32 -10.20 -7.70
C PHE A 71 -0.94 -10.31 -8.37
N GLY A 72 -0.86 -10.71 -9.65
CA GLY A 72 0.39 -10.78 -10.39
C GLY A 72 1.39 -11.78 -9.80
N LEU A 73 0.91 -12.80 -9.09
CA LEU A 73 1.74 -13.87 -8.55
C LEU A 73 2.23 -14.69 -9.75
N GLY A 74 3.50 -14.55 -10.14
CA GLY A 74 4.11 -15.24 -11.30
C GLY A 74 4.22 -16.77 -11.19
N GLY A 75 3.33 -17.43 -10.44
CA GLY A 75 3.26 -18.87 -10.27
C GLY A 75 2.25 -19.49 -11.21
N ARG A 76 2.68 -20.48 -11.99
CA ARG A 76 1.81 -21.40 -12.72
C ARG A 76 0.85 -22.06 -11.73
N ALA A 77 -0.45 -22.03 -12.02
CA ALA A 77 -1.46 -22.73 -11.22
C ALA A 77 -1.09 -24.22 -11.09
N PRO A 78 -1.31 -24.86 -9.94
CA PRO A 78 -1.04 -26.29 -9.78
C PRO A 78 -1.91 -27.08 -10.77
N GLU A 79 -1.27 -27.88 -11.62
CA GLU A 79 -1.97 -28.79 -12.53
C GLU A 79 -2.57 -29.91 -11.69
N GLY A 80 -3.91 -30.01 -11.71
CA GLY A 80 -4.67 -31.11 -11.12
C GLY A 80 -4.61 -32.38 -11.96
#